data_AF-A0A7V6ILG7-F1
#
_entry.id   AF-A0A7V6ILG7-F1
#
_cell.length_a   1.000
_cell.length_b   1.000
_cell.length_c   1.000
_cell.angle_alpha   90.00
_cell.angle_beta   90.00
_cell.angle_gamma   90.00
#
_symmetry.space_group_name_H-M   'P 1'
#
loop_
_entity.id
_entity.type
_entity.pdbx_description
1 polymer ?
#
loop_
_entity_poly.entity_id
_entity_poly.type
_entity_poly.pdbx_seq_one_letter_code
_entity_poly.pdbx_strand_id
1 'polypeptide(L)'
;KSLYFTNIIASTASEVLHNVTFPVMSSVQDEQERLTNIYRKLIKFTMFIVAPALLGFALISEPFIRLCLTEKWLPAVPIIRWLCLARLFIPINSLNINLLNAKGYSGLTLKIELIKAPIVITSLIITIPLGLKAIVIGQTIVGVITFIIYAYFPGKIVHYGPMKQLKDMLPTFIATFIMLLAVLPIIRLVPSDFLKIILGIIVGFAVYTLVSILQKRAEVKEIYTLLVNLKNKYFSKK
;
A
#
# COMPACT_ATOMS: atom_id res chain seq x y z
N LYS A 1 19.65 1.60 -9.00
CA LYS A 1 19.70 1.56 -7.51
C LYS A 1 18.43 2.13 -6.85
N SER A 2 17.86 3.26 -7.28
CA SER A 2 16.58 3.80 -6.75
C SER A 2 15.36 2.89 -6.94
N LEU A 3 15.27 2.20 -8.08
CA LEU A 3 14.22 1.18 -8.35
C LEU A 3 14.27 -0.01 -7.39
N TYR A 4 15.45 -0.38 -6.89
CA TYR A 4 15.65 -1.57 -6.06
C TYR A 4 15.05 -1.37 -4.66
N PHE A 5 15.29 -0.21 -4.04
CA PHE A 5 14.73 0.12 -2.72
C PHE A 5 13.20 0.23 -2.71
N THR A 6 12.61 0.80 -3.76
CA THR A 6 11.15 0.91 -3.87
C THR A 6 10.51 -0.46 -4.17
N ASN A 7 11.20 -1.30 -4.94
CA ASN A 7 10.74 -2.66 -5.21
C ASN A 7 10.75 -3.51 -3.93
N ILE A 8 11.81 -3.49 -3.10
CA ILE A 8 11.87 -4.32 -1.88
C ILE A 8 10.66 -4.08 -0.96
N ILE A 9 10.32 -2.82 -0.64
CA ILE A 9 9.24 -2.54 0.31
C ILE A 9 7.89 -3.04 -0.22
N ALA A 10 7.60 -2.81 -1.50
CA ALA A 10 6.33 -3.20 -2.10
C ALA A 10 6.28 -4.70 -2.45
N SER A 11 7.39 -5.29 -2.93
CA SER A 11 7.47 -6.69 -3.33
C SER A 11 7.54 -7.62 -2.13
N THR A 12 8.32 -7.29 -1.09
CA THR A 12 8.36 -8.08 0.15
C THR A 12 7.00 -8.04 0.85
N ALA A 13 6.34 -6.88 0.91
CA ALA A 13 4.98 -6.82 1.43
C ALA A 13 4.02 -7.69 0.61
N SER A 14 4.12 -7.67 -0.71
CA SER A 14 3.27 -8.47 -1.59
C SER A 14 3.56 -9.97 -1.49
N GLU A 15 4.82 -10.37 -1.33
CA GLU A 15 5.25 -11.76 -1.21
C GLU A 15 4.86 -12.37 0.14
N VAL A 16 5.05 -11.61 1.23
CA VAL A 16 4.56 -12.00 2.56
C VAL A 16 3.03 -12.12 2.54
N LEU A 17 2.34 -11.16 1.93
CA LEU A 17 0.89 -11.23 1.79
C LEU A 17 0.48 -12.44 0.96
N HIS A 18 1.12 -12.70 -0.17
CA HIS A 18 0.84 -13.86 -1.01
C HIS A 18 0.94 -15.18 -0.24
N ASN A 19 2.06 -15.39 0.46
CA ASN A 19 2.34 -16.65 1.15
C ASN A 19 1.44 -16.91 2.36
N VAL A 20 0.94 -15.86 3.01
CA VAL A 20 0.08 -15.99 4.19
C VAL A 20 -1.40 -15.96 3.80
N THR A 21 -1.76 -15.14 2.82
CA THR A 21 -3.15 -14.86 2.51
C THR A 21 -3.79 -15.92 1.63
N PHE A 22 -3.05 -16.42 0.64
CA PHE A 22 -3.59 -17.40 -0.30
C PHE A 22 -4.06 -18.68 0.41
N PRO A 23 -3.28 -19.33 1.30
CA PRO A 23 -3.76 -20.52 2.03
C PRO A 23 -4.98 -20.24 2.90
N VAL A 24 -5.03 -19.08 3.55
CA VAL A 24 -6.17 -18.67 4.38
C VAL A 24 -7.43 -18.54 3.55
N MET A 25 -7.37 -17.89 2.39
CA MET A 25 -8.51 -17.76 1.47
C MET A 25 -8.94 -19.12 0.91
N SER A 26 -7.99 -19.94 0.48
CA SER A 26 -8.27 -21.27 -0.07
C SER A 26 -8.93 -22.19 0.96
N SER A 27 -8.59 -22.07 2.25
CA SER A 27 -9.18 -22.89 3.31
C SER A 27 -10.67 -22.63 3.56
N VAL A 28 -11.18 -21.45 3.15
CA VAL A 28 -12.58 -21.03 3.31
C VAL A 28 -13.23 -20.75 1.95
N GLN A 29 -12.65 -21.26 0.86
CA GLN A 29 -13.04 -20.91 -0.50
C GLN A 29 -14.52 -21.22 -0.79
N ASP A 30 -15.08 -22.27 -0.19
CA ASP A 30 -16.47 -22.69 -0.40
C ASP A 30 -17.46 -21.90 0.48
N GLU A 31 -16.98 -21.23 1.53
CA GLU A 31 -17.78 -20.42 2.43
C GLU A 31 -17.85 -18.96 1.96
N GLN A 32 -18.73 -18.68 1.00
CA GLN A 32 -18.79 -17.40 0.29
C GLN A 32 -18.78 -16.15 1.19
N GLU A 33 -19.63 -16.11 2.22
CA GLU A 33 -19.72 -14.95 3.13
C GLU A 33 -18.44 -14.81 3.96
N ARG A 34 -17.95 -15.92 4.51
CA ARG A 34 -16.73 -15.96 5.32
C ARG A 34 -15.51 -15.54 4.52
N LEU A 35 -15.36 -16.04 3.29
CA LEU A 35 -14.30 -15.65 2.36
C LEU A 35 -14.35 -14.15 2.06
N THR A 36 -15.54 -13.62 1.75
CA THR A 36 -15.72 -12.19 1.46
C THR A 36 -15.31 -11.33 2.66
N ASN A 37 -15.69 -11.73 3.86
CA ASN A 37 -15.32 -11.03 5.09
C ASN A 37 -13.81 -11.07 5.36
N ILE A 38 -13.17 -12.22 5.20
CA ILE A 38 -11.71 -12.37 5.34
C ILE A 38 -10.98 -11.51 4.30
N TYR A 39 -11.39 -11.58 3.04
CA TYR A 39 -10.81 -10.79 1.96
C TYR A 39 -10.94 -9.28 2.18
N ARG A 40 -12.14 -8.81 2.54
CA ARG A 40 -12.41 -7.41 2.89
C ARG A 40 -11.49 -6.94 4.02
N LYS A 41 -11.38 -7.76 5.07
CA LYS A 41 -10.54 -7.49 6.24
C LYS A 41 -9.06 -7.36 5.86
N LEU A 42 -8.56 -8.27 5.03
CA LEU A 42 -7.18 -8.25 4.53
C LEU A 42 -6.88 -7.00 3.70
N ILE A 43 -7.79 -6.60 2.80
CA ILE A 43 -7.64 -5.35 2.02
C ILE A 43 -7.53 -4.14 2.94
N LYS A 44 -8.44 -4.03 3.93
CA LYS A 44 -8.44 -2.91 4.87
C LYS A 44 -7.18 -2.88 5.73
N PHE A 45 -6.75 -4.03 6.24
CA PHE A 45 -5.56 -4.16 7.06
C PHE A 45 -4.27 -3.86 6.29
N THR A 46 -4.14 -4.39 5.06
CA THR A 46 -3.00 -4.11 4.19
C THR A 46 -2.89 -2.62 3.90
N MET A 47 -3.99 -1.95 3.53
CA MET A 47 -3.94 -0.50 3.29
C MET A 47 -3.69 0.30 4.55
N PHE A 48 -4.21 -0.15 5.69
CA PHE A 48 -3.96 0.47 6.98
C PHE A 48 -2.46 0.55 7.33
N ILE A 49 -1.64 -0.37 6.82
CA ILE A 49 -0.20 -0.36 7.02
C ILE A 49 0.53 0.31 5.85
N VAL A 50 0.21 -0.07 4.62
CA VAL A 50 0.95 0.32 3.41
C VAL A 50 0.78 1.81 3.10
N ALA A 51 -0.43 2.35 3.23
CA ALA A 51 -0.71 3.74 2.86
C ALA A 51 0.09 4.76 3.69
N PRO A 52 0.04 4.76 5.05
CA PRO A 52 0.82 5.69 5.84
C PRO A 52 2.33 5.49 5.67
N ALA A 53 2.79 4.25 5.50
CA ALA A 53 4.21 3.96 5.30
C ALA A 53 4.74 4.55 3.99
N LEU A 54 4.09 4.28 2.85
CA LEU A 54 4.55 4.76 1.55
C LEU A 54 4.39 6.28 1.42
N LEU A 55 3.26 6.84 1.84
CA LEU A 55 3.02 8.28 1.72
C LEU A 55 3.82 9.09 2.74
N GLY A 56 4.00 8.58 3.96
CA GLY A 56 4.90 9.16 4.95
C GLY A 56 6.35 9.16 4.45
N PHE A 57 6.81 8.05 3.86
CA PHE A 57 8.14 7.99 3.23
C PHE A 57 8.28 8.99 2.08
N ALA A 58 7.27 9.14 1.22
CA ALA A 58 7.28 10.14 0.16
C ALA A 58 7.47 11.57 0.71
N LEU A 59 6.84 11.89 1.85
CA LEU A 59 6.96 13.19 2.48
C LEU A 59 8.37 13.44 3.04
N ILE A 60 8.95 12.47 3.74
CA ILE A 60 10.30 12.57 4.34
C ILE A 60 11.44 12.20 3.38
N SER A 61 11.13 11.88 2.13
CA SER A 61 12.11 11.41 1.14
C SER A 61 13.26 12.41 0.92
N GLU A 62 12.99 13.71 0.99
CA GLU A 62 14.00 14.74 0.78
C GLU A 62 15.11 14.76 1.85
N PRO A 63 14.80 14.93 3.16
CA PRO A 63 15.83 14.84 4.20
C PRO A 63 16.47 13.44 4.26
N PHE A 64 15.72 12.38 3.93
CA PHE A 64 16.27 11.03 3.84
C PHE A 64 17.34 10.90 2.75
N ILE A 65 17.07 11.40 1.55
CA ILE A 65 18.06 11.38 0.45
C ILE A 65 19.28 12.24 0.79
N ARG A 66 19.09 13.42 1.40
CA ARG A 66 20.23 14.27 1.78
C ARG A 66 21.16 13.57 2.77
N LEU A 67 20.59 12.91 3.78
CA LEU A 67 21.37 12.19 4.80
C LEU A 67 22.02 10.91 4.29
N CYS A 68 21.29 10.07 3.56
CA CYS A 68 21.78 8.73 3.19
C CYS A 68 22.56 8.71 1.87
N LEU A 69 22.24 9.60 0.94
CA LEU A 69 22.74 9.54 -0.44
C LEU A 69 23.46 10.82 -0.89
N THR A 70 23.45 11.89 -0.09
CA THR A 70 24.00 13.24 -0.37
C THR A 70 23.15 14.10 -1.31
N GLU A 71 23.43 15.41 -1.33
CA GLU A 71 22.68 16.43 -2.11
C GLU A 71 22.67 16.18 -3.62
N LYS A 72 23.69 15.50 -4.15
CA LYS A 72 23.77 15.16 -5.59
C LYS A 72 22.57 14.36 -6.09
N TRP A 73 21.87 13.66 -5.18
CA TRP A 73 20.72 12.81 -5.52
C TRP A 73 19.36 13.48 -5.26
N LEU A 74 19.32 14.75 -4.86
CA LEU A 74 18.07 15.50 -4.68
C LEU A 74 17.16 15.51 -5.92
N PRO A 75 17.66 15.53 -7.17
CA PRO A 75 16.80 15.39 -8.36
C PRO A 75 15.99 14.09 -8.40
N ALA A 76 16.36 13.06 -7.61
CA ALA A 76 15.60 11.82 -7.49
C ALA A 76 14.37 11.94 -6.57
N VAL A 77 14.30 12.96 -5.70
CA VAL A 77 13.21 13.11 -4.71
C VAL A 77 11.83 13.18 -5.37
N PRO A 78 11.58 14.00 -6.42
CA PRO A 78 10.29 14.01 -7.11
C PRO A 78 9.94 12.65 -7.71
N ILE A 79 10.92 11.93 -8.24
CA ILE A 79 10.73 10.59 -8.83
C ILE A 79 10.30 9.59 -7.76
N ILE A 80 10.95 9.61 -6.59
CA ILE A 80 10.60 8.74 -5.46
C ILE A 80 9.17 9.01 -5.00
N ARG A 81 8.78 10.28 -4.86
CA ARG A 81 7.42 10.66 -4.46
C ARG A 81 6.35 10.08 -5.39
N TRP A 82 6.55 10.22 -6.71
CA TRP A 82 5.64 9.63 -7.70
C TRP A 82 5.66 8.10 -7.71
N LEU A 83 6.82 7.48 -7.51
CA LEU A 83 6.92 6.03 -7.40
C LEU A 83 6.14 5.50 -6.19
N CYS A 84 6.24 6.14 -5.02
CA CYS A 84 5.46 5.77 -3.84
C CYS A 84 3.95 5.76 -4.14
N LEU A 85 3.46 6.75 -4.89
CA LEU A 85 2.06 6.80 -5.33
C LEU A 85 1.73 5.67 -6.32
N ALA A 86 2.59 5.44 -7.32
CA ALA A 86 2.39 4.38 -8.31
C ALA A 86 2.35 2.97 -7.68
N ARG A 87 3.07 2.77 -6.57
CA ARG A 87 3.18 1.46 -5.90
C ARG A 87 2.15 1.25 -4.79
N LEU A 88 1.33 2.24 -4.49
CA LEU A 88 0.33 2.20 -3.42
C LEU A 88 -0.65 1.02 -3.54
N PHE A 89 -1.09 0.70 -4.76
CA PHE A 89 -2.11 -0.33 -5.01
C PHE A 89 -1.55 -1.73 -5.27
N ILE A 90 -0.22 -1.91 -5.36
CA ILE A 90 0.37 -3.22 -5.66
C ILE A 90 -0.03 -4.30 -4.63
N PRO A 91 0.03 -4.05 -3.31
CA PRO A 91 -0.37 -5.06 -2.32
C PRO A 91 -1.84 -5.45 -2.44
N ILE A 92 -2.70 -4.51 -2.85
CA ILE A 92 -4.13 -4.77 -3.07
C ILE A 92 -4.35 -5.61 -4.33
N ASN A 93 -3.60 -5.33 -5.40
CA ASN A 93 -3.63 -6.15 -6.59
C ASN A 93 -3.20 -7.59 -6.29
N SER A 94 -2.19 -7.78 -5.43
CA SER A 94 -1.80 -9.11 -4.96
C SER A 94 -2.95 -9.83 -4.23
N LEU A 95 -3.65 -9.15 -3.32
CA LEU A 95 -4.83 -9.72 -2.64
C LEU A 95 -5.96 -10.06 -3.61
N ASN A 96 -6.19 -9.22 -4.63
CA ASN A 96 -7.18 -9.48 -5.67
C ASN A 96 -6.84 -10.75 -6.46
N ILE A 97 -5.58 -10.92 -6.85
CA ILE A 97 -5.09 -12.11 -7.55
C ILE A 97 -5.21 -13.36 -6.66
N ASN A 98 -4.84 -13.25 -5.38
CA ASN A 98 -4.92 -14.37 -4.44
C ASN A 98 -6.34 -14.88 -4.30
N LEU A 99 -7.33 -13.98 -4.23
CA LEU A 99 -8.74 -14.37 -4.21
C LEU A 99 -9.13 -15.12 -5.49
N LEU A 100 -8.76 -14.60 -6.67
CA LEU A 100 -9.08 -15.24 -7.94
C LEU A 100 -8.50 -16.65 -8.01
N ASN A 101 -7.23 -16.79 -7.64
CA ASN A 101 -6.53 -18.06 -7.62
C ASN A 101 -7.15 -19.01 -6.57
N ALA A 102 -7.51 -18.52 -5.39
CA ALA A 102 -8.14 -19.31 -4.33
C ALA A 102 -9.53 -19.84 -4.73
N LYS A 103 -10.22 -19.17 -5.65
CA LYS A 103 -11.48 -19.62 -6.26
C LYS A 103 -11.29 -20.44 -7.55
N GLY A 104 -10.06 -20.81 -7.89
CA GLY A 104 -9.75 -21.60 -9.10
C GLY A 104 -9.70 -20.81 -10.42
N TYR A 105 -9.79 -19.48 -10.38
CA TYR A 105 -9.76 -18.61 -11.58
C TYR A 105 -8.34 -18.19 -12.00
N SER A 106 -7.35 -19.09 -11.91
CA SER A 106 -5.96 -18.78 -12.29
C SER A 106 -5.82 -18.39 -13.78
N GLY A 107 -6.60 -19.01 -14.66
CA GLY A 107 -6.64 -18.62 -16.08
C GLY A 107 -7.16 -17.20 -16.31
N LEU A 108 -7.98 -16.67 -15.39
CA LEU A 108 -8.43 -15.28 -15.45
C LEU A 108 -7.32 -14.31 -15.04
N THR A 109 -6.49 -14.68 -14.07
CA THR A 109 -5.29 -13.92 -13.69
C THR A 109 -4.37 -13.72 -14.90
N LEU A 110 -4.14 -14.78 -15.69
CA LEU A 110 -3.35 -14.66 -16.93
C LEU A 110 -3.99 -13.70 -17.94
N LYS A 111 -5.31 -13.77 -18.14
CA LYS A 111 -6.03 -12.83 -19.02
C LYS A 111 -5.90 -11.38 -18.55
N ILE A 112 -5.95 -11.14 -17.24
CA ILE A 112 -5.75 -9.80 -16.66
C ILE A 112 -4.34 -9.28 -16.96
N GLU A 113 -3.32 -10.12 -16.82
CA GLU A 113 -1.93 -9.76 -17.17
C GLU A 113 -1.81 -9.39 -18.66
N LEU A 114 -2.43 -10.17 -19.55
CA LEU A 114 -2.45 -9.89 -20.98
C LEU A 114 -3.17 -8.59 -21.34
N ILE A 115 -4.25 -8.24 -20.62
CA ILE A 115 -4.97 -6.96 -20.80
C ILE A 115 -4.14 -5.78 -20.28
N LYS A 116 -3.38 -5.98 -19.19
CA LYS A 116 -2.55 -4.94 -18.59
C LYS A 116 -1.31 -4.62 -19.43
N ALA A 117 -0.71 -5.63 -20.06
CA ALA A 117 0.49 -5.47 -20.88
C ALA A 117 0.42 -4.31 -21.90
N PRO A 118 -0.61 -4.23 -22.79
CA PRO A 118 -0.71 -3.12 -23.73
C PRO A 118 -0.93 -1.77 -23.05
N ILE A 119 -1.64 -1.71 -21.91
CA ILE A 119 -1.83 -0.45 -21.15
C ILE A 119 -0.48 0.08 -20.66
N VAL A 120 0.37 -0.80 -20.11
CA VAL A 120 1.72 -0.45 -19.67
C VAL A 120 2.59 -0.03 -20.85
N ILE A 121 2.58 -0.79 -21.95
CA ILE A 121 3.38 -0.51 -23.15
C ILE A 121 2.98 0.83 -23.76
N THR A 122 1.68 1.08 -23.98
CA THR A 122 1.18 2.34 -24.54
C THR A 122 1.54 3.52 -23.64
N SER A 123 1.38 3.37 -22.31
CA SER A 123 1.81 4.40 -21.37
C SER A 123 3.30 4.70 -21.50
N LEU A 124 4.15 3.69 -21.68
CA LEU A 124 5.59 3.90 -21.86
C LEU A 124 5.91 4.59 -23.19
N ILE A 125 5.30 4.16 -24.30
CA ILE A 125 5.50 4.78 -25.62
C ILE A 125 5.17 6.28 -25.57
N ILE A 126 4.05 6.65 -24.93
CA ILE A 126 3.63 8.05 -24.80
C ILE A 126 4.59 8.85 -23.89
N THR A 127 5.12 8.23 -22.83
CA THR A 127 5.84 8.96 -21.77
C THR A 127 7.35 9.01 -21.95
N ILE A 128 7.97 8.04 -22.64
CA ILE A 128 9.40 8.01 -22.96
C ILE A 128 9.88 9.33 -23.61
N PRO A 129 9.26 9.85 -24.67
CA PRO A 129 9.73 11.09 -25.31
C PRO A 129 9.55 12.33 -24.43
N LEU A 130 8.69 12.27 -23.42
CA LEU A 130 8.41 13.35 -22.47
C LEU A 130 9.37 13.34 -21.26
N GLY A 131 10.27 12.36 -21.18
CA GLY A 131 11.29 12.24 -20.15
C GLY A 131 10.82 11.55 -18.86
N LEU A 132 11.77 11.38 -17.92
CA LEU A 132 11.61 10.52 -16.75
C LEU A 132 10.43 10.90 -15.84
N LYS A 133 10.16 12.19 -15.66
CA LYS A 133 9.03 12.65 -14.84
C LYS A 133 7.69 12.18 -15.41
N ALA A 134 7.52 12.26 -16.74
CA ALA A 134 6.31 11.80 -17.41
C ALA A 134 6.15 10.29 -17.31
N ILE A 135 7.25 9.52 -17.40
CA ILE A 135 7.23 8.06 -17.22
C ILE A 135 6.63 7.69 -15.85
N VAL A 136 7.10 8.31 -14.77
CA VAL A 136 6.66 7.93 -13.42
C VAL A 136 5.21 8.38 -13.15
N ILE A 137 4.80 9.53 -13.68
CA ILE A 137 3.40 9.97 -13.62
C ILE A 137 2.51 9.00 -14.40
N GLY A 138 2.92 8.60 -15.61
CA GLY A 138 2.24 7.58 -16.41
C GLY A 138 2.07 6.27 -15.65
N GLN A 139 3.14 5.79 -14.99
CA GLN A 139 3.08 4.59 -14.15
C GLN A 139 2.12 4.75 -12.96
N THR A 140 1.95 5.95 -12.41
CA THR A 140 0.96 6.21 -11.36
C THR A 140 -0.46 6.02 -11.88
N ILE A 141 -0.75 6.58 -13.06
CA ILE A 141 -2.05 6.44 -13.73
C ILE A 141 -2.33 4.97 -14.07
N VAL A 142 -1.34 4.29 -14.65
CA VAL A 142 -1.42 2.85 -14.94
C VAL A 142 -1.69 2.04 -13.67
N GLY A 143 -1.07 2.39 -12.53
CA GLY A 143 -1.33 1.75 -11.24
C GLY A 143 -2.79 1.84 -10.81
N VAL A 144 -3.42 3.01 -10.97
CA VAL A 144 -4.85 3.23 -10.68
C VAL A 144 -5.74 2.42 -11.63
N ILE A 145 -5.48 2.47 -12.94
CA ILE A 145 -6.24 1.71 -13.94
C ILE A 145 -6.16 0.21 -13.65
N THR A 146 -4.94 -0.26 -13.37
CA THR A 146 -4.65 -1.66 -13.08
C THR A 146 -5.39 -2.11 -11.82
N PHE A 147 -5.46 -1.28 -10.78
CA PHE A 147 -6.27 -1.57 -9.60
C PHE A 147 -7.75 -1.80 -9.94
N ILE A 148 -8.34 -0.95 -10.78
CA ILE A 148 -9.74 -1.10 -11.20
C ILE A 148 -9.94 -2.44 -11.92
N ILE A 149 -9.02 -2.81 -12.81
CA ILE A 149 -9.07 -4.08 -13.55
C ILE A 149 -8.98 -5.28 -12.60
N TYR A 150 -8.01 -5.29 -11.68
CA TYR A 150 -7.88 -6.40 -10.73
C TYR A 150 -9.06 -6.51 -9.77
N ALA A 151 -9.63 -5.40 -9.33
CA ALA A 151 -10.75 -5.39 -8.40
C ALA A 151 -12.10 -5.71 -9.07
N TYR A 152 -12.20 -5.61 -10.40
CA TYR A 152 -13.43 -5.85 -11.15
C TYR A 152 -13.97 -7.28 -10.97
N PHE A 153 -13.11 -8.29 -11.15
CA PHE A 153 -13.51 -9.70 -11.06
C PHE A 153 -13.86 -10.17 -9.64
N PRO A 154 -13.12 -9.79 -8.58
CA PRO A 154 -13.60 -9.92 -7.20
C PRO A 154 -14.99 -9.33 -6.97
N GLY A 155 -15.30 -8.20 -7.64
CA GLY A 155 -16.64 -7.62 -7.63
C GLY A 155 -17.73 -8.50 -8.22
N LYS A 156 -17.40 -9.33 -9.21
CA LYS A 156 -18.34 -10.31 -9.79
C LYS A 156 -18.44 -11.59 -8.98
N ILE A 157 -17.31 -12.08 -8.44
CA ILE A 157 -17.23 -13.41 -7.81
C ILE A 157 -17.68 -13.37 -6.35
N VAL A 158 -17.29 -12.33 -5.60
CA VAL A 158 -17.59 -12.19 -4.16
C VAL A 158 -18.34 -10.90 -3.81
N HIS A 159 -18.91 -10.23 -4.81
CA HIS A 159 -19.62 -8.97 -4.64
C HIS A 159 -18.81 -7.86 -3.94
N TYR A 160 -17.48 -7.90 -4.01
CA TYR A 160 -16.57 -6.93 -3.38
C TYR A 160 -15.64 -6.28 -4.42
N GLY A 161 -16.23 -5.39 -5.23
CA GLY A 161 -15.57 -4.75 -6.37
C GLY A 161 -14.81 -3.46 -6.04
N PRO A 162 -14.31 -2.73 -7.06
CA PRO A 162 -13.42 -1.57 -6.88
C PRO A 162 -14.05 -0.47 -6.02
N MET A 163 -15.34 -0.18 -6.20
CA MET A 163 -16.02 0.86 -5.43
C MET A 163 -16.16 0.50 -3.94
N LYS A 164 -16.44 -0.78 -3.63
CA LYS A 164 -16.51 -1.23 -2.23
C LYS A 164 -15.13 -1.22 -1.58
N GLN A 165 -14.10 -1.67 -2.32
CA GLN A 165 -12.69 -1.59 -1.88
C GLN A 165 -12.27 -0.15 -1.58
N LEU A 166 -12.50 0.78 -2.52
CA LEU A 166 -12.18 2.20 -2.33
C LEU A 166 -12.93 2.80 -1.14
N LYS A 167 -14.23 2.50 -0.99
CA LYS A 167 -15.05 2.99 0.14
C LYS A 167 -14.49 2.51 1.48
N ASP A 168 -14.04 1.27 1.56
CA ASP A 168 -13.48 0.73 2.81
C ASP A 168 -12.06 1.21 3.11
N MET A 169 -11.30 1.55 2.06
CA MET A 169 -9.97 2.17 2.14
C MET A 169 -10.03 3.67 2.43
N LEU A 170 -11.15 4.34 2.14
CA LEU A 170 -11.30 5.79 2.27
C LEU A 170 -10.94 6.32 3.67
N PRO A 171 -11.37 5.72 4.79
CA PRO A 171 -11.00 6.25 6.10
C PRO A 171 -9.49 6.16 6.38
N THR A 172 -8.82 5.12 5.86
CA THR A 172 -7.35 5.01 5.91
C THR A 172 -6.68 6.13 5.11
N PHE A 173 -7.21 6.47 3.93
CA PHE A 173 -6.69 7.61 3.17
C PHE A 173 -6.91 8.93 3.89
N ILE A 174 -8.05 9.12 4.55
CA ILE A 174 -8.31 10.31 5.38
C ILE A 174 -7.32 10.39 6.55
N ALA A 175 -7.12 9.28 7.28
CA ALA A 175 -6.17 9.24 8.39
C ALA A 175 -4.73 9.51 7.93
N THR A 176 -4.32 8.90 6.81
CA THR A 176 -3.01 9.16 6.19
C THR A 176 -2.88 10.62 5.73
N PHE A 177 -3.93 11.20 5.14
CA PHE A 177 -3.90 12.59 4.70
C PHE A 177 -3.74 13.56 5.88
N ILE A 178 -4.49 13.36 6.97
CA ILE A 178 -4.36 14.18 8.20
C ILE A 178 -2.96 14.03 8.80
N MET A 179 -2.41 12.80 8.81
CA MET A 179 -1.03 12.56 9.21
C MET A 179 -0.03 13.38 8.36
N LEU A 180 -0.19 13.38 7.04
CA LEU A 180 0.70 14.17 6.16
C LEU A 180 0.60 15.66 6.45
N LEU A 181 -0.60 16.19 6.68
CA LEU A 181 -0.80 17.59 7.06
C LEU A 181 -0.11 17.95 8.37
N ALA A 182 -0.12 17.05 9.36
CA ALA A 182 0.55 17.26 10.64
C ALA A 182 2.09 17.21 10.54
N VAL A 183 2.63 16.40 9.63
CA VAL A 183 4.09 16.27 9.44
C VAL A 183 4.67 17.40 8.55
N LEU A 184 3.89 17.97 7.63
CA LEU A 184 4.32 19.08 6.78
C LEU A 184 5.03 20.25 7.49
N PRO A 185 4.51 20.82 8.60
CA PRO A 185 5.21 21.90 9.29
C PRO A 185 6.56 21.46 9.86
N ILE A 186 6.69 20.20 10.32
CA ILE A 186 7.97 19.67 10.83
C ILE A 186 9.03 19.70 9.73
N ILE A 187 8.67 19.28 8.52
CA ILE A 187 9.59 19.24 7.38
C ILE A 187 10.05 20.65 6.96
N ARG A 188 9.20 21.67 7.15
CA ARG A 188 9.50 23.05 6.77
C ARG A 188 10.23 23.85 7.84
N LEU A 189 9.91 23.63 9.12
CA LEU A 189 10.36 24.48 10.23
C LEU A 189 11.62 23.94 10.92
N VAL A 190 11.81 22.62 10.94
CA VAL A 190 12.98 22.02 11.61
C VAL A 190 14.20 22.15 10.70
N PRO A 191 15.33 22.72 11.13
CA PRO A 191 16.49 22.88 10.23
C PRO A 191 17.24 21.56 9.97
N SER A 192 17.43 20.75 11.01
CA SER A 192 18.21 19.51 10.93
C SER A 192 17.42 18.39 10.24
N ASP A 193 18.00 17.83 9.17
CA ASP A 193 17.38 16.72 8.43
C ASP A 193 17.19 15.47 9.28
N PHE A 194 18.08 15.21 10.25
CA PHE A 194 17.95 14.08 11.16
C PHE A 194 16.73 14.24 12.07
N LEU A 195 16.55 15.45 12.61
CA LEU A 195 15.37 15.76 13.43
C LEU A 195 14.08 15.75 12.61
N LYS A 196 14.10 16.23 11.36
CA LYS A 196 12.92 16.13 10.46
C LYS A 196 12.43 14.69 10.32
N ILE A 197 13.34 13.73 10.14
CA ILE A 197 12.98 12.31 10.00
C ILE A 197 12.43 11.76 11.31
N ILE A 198 13.14 11.94 12.43
CA ILE A 198 12.73 11.38 13.72
C ILE A 198 11.39 11.96 14.16
N LEU A 199 11.26 13.29 14.18
CA LEU A 199 10.02 13.96 14.57
C LEU A 199 8.90 13.66 13.58
N GLY A 200 9.19 13.60 12.28
CA GLY A 200 8.22 13.24 11.26
C GLY A 200 7.65 11.82 11.46
N ILE A 201 8.49 10.85 11.80
CA ILE A 201 8.06 9.48 12.11
C ILE A 201 7.24 9.44 13.40
N ILE A 202 7.71 10.08 14.48
CA ILE A 202 7.04 10.06 15.79
C ILE A 202 5.67 10.74 15.70
N VAL A 203 5.62 11.98 15.17
CA VAL A 203 4.37 12.73 15.04
C VAL A 203 3.46 12.08 14.01
N GLY A 204 4.01 11.59 12.90
CA GLY A 204 3.24 10.87 11.89
C GLY A 204 2.55 9.64 12.49
N PHE A 205 3.30 8.79 13.20
CA PHE A 205 2.74 7.63 13.87
C PHE A 205 1.68 8.02 14.91
N ALA A 206 1.97 9.00 15.77
CA ALA A 206 1.04 9.45 16.81
C ALA A 206 -0.28 9.98 16.22
N VAL A 207 -0.20 10.87 15.22
CA VAL A 207 -1.39 11.46 14.56
C VAL A 207 -2.17 10.39 13.81
N TYR A 208 -1.49 9.52 13.06
CA TYR A 208 -2.15 8.46 12.31
C TYR A 208 -2.90 7.50 13.25
N THR A 209 -2.26 7.07 14.33
CA THR A 209 -2.89 6.20 15.34
C THR A 209 -4.06 6.90 16.01
N LEU A 210 -3.91 8.16 16.42
CA LEU A 210 -4.98 8.94 17.05
C LEU A 210 -6.20 9.06 16.14
N VAL A 211 -6.03 9.48 14.89
CA VAL A 211 -7.13 9.60 13.92
C VAL A 211 -7.78 8.24 13.67
N SER A 212 -6.97 7.18 13.58
CA SER A 212 -7.47 5.81 13.40
C SER A 212 -8.31 5.33 14.59
N ILE A 213 -7.94 5.70 15.82
CA ILE A 213 -8.73 5.42 17.03
C ILE A 213 -10.05 6.21 17.01
N LEU A 214 -10.00 7.50 16.65
CA LEU A 214 -11.19 8.35 16.55
C LEU A 214 -12.20 7.85 15.52
N GLN A 215 -11.70 7.30 14.40
CA GLN A 215 -12.51 6.63 13.38
C GLN A 215 -13.06 5.26 13.82
N LYS A 216 -12.78 4.80 15.05
CA LYS A 216 -13.18 3.50 15.61
C LYS A 216 -12.81 2.32 14.71
N ARG A 217 -11.62 2.39 14.10
CA ARG A 217 -11.13 1.40 13.12
C ARG A 217 -10.97 0.02 13.77
N ALA A 218 -11.59 -0.99 13.17
CA ALA A 218 -11.49 -2.38 13.62
C ALA A 218 -10.05 -2.91 13.53
N GLU A 219 -9.26 -2.38 12.59
CA GLU A 219 -7.87 -2.75 12.36
C GLU A 219 -6.99 -2.43 13.58
N VAL A 220 -7.24 -1.30 14.26
CA VAL A 220 -6.51 -0.91 15.48
C VAL A 220 -6.79 -1.91 16.61
N LYS A 221 -8.06 -2.29 16.80
CA LYS A 221 -8.46 -3.28 17.81
C LYS A 221 -7.80 -4.62 17.55
N GLU A 222 -7.72 -5.04 16.29
CA GLU A 222 -7.11 -6.30 15.92
C GLU A 222 -5.62 -6.34 16.20
N ILE A 223 -4.88 -5.27 15.86
CA ILE A 223 -3.46 -5.15 16.21
C ILE A 223 -3.28 -5.23 17.73
N TYR A 224 -4.10 -4.52 18.49
CA TYR A 224 -4.06 -4.55 19.95
C TYR A 224 -4.29 -5.97 20.50
N THR A 225 -5.32 -6.67 20.01
CA THR A 225 -5.61 -8.06 20.42
C THR A 225 -4.47 -9.01 20.07
N LEU A 226 -3.85 -8.87 18.89
CA LEU A 226 -2.70 -9.69 18.49
C LEU A 226 -1.50 -9.45 19.42
N LEU A 227 -1.20 -8.19 19.75
CA LEU A 227 -0.12 -7.84 20.68
C LEU A 227 -0.35 -8.40 22.09
N VAL A 228 -1.58 -8.30 22.60
CA VAL A 228 -1.96 -8.88 23.90
C VAL A 228 -1.83 -10.40 23.88
N ASN A 229 -2.30 -11.07 22.83
CA ASN A 229 -2.19 -12.52 22.70
C ASN A 229 -0.73 -13.00 22.60
N LEU A 230 0.12 -12.27 21.88
CA LEU A 230 1.55 -12.56 21.81
C LEU A 230 2.24 -12.39 23.16
N LYS A 231 1.92 -11.30 23.88
CA LYS A 231 2.40 -11.09 25.25
C LYS A 231 1.98 -12.26 26.14
N ASN A 232 0.70 -12.62 26.15
CA ASN A 232 0.19 -13.71 26.97
C ASN A 232 0.82 -15.07 26.62
N LYS A 233 1.05 -15.36 25.33
CA LYS A 233 1.71 -16.60 24.88
C LYS A 233 3.19 -16.65 25.25
N TYR A 234 3.88 -15.50 25.27
CA TYR A 234 5.27 -15.42 25.71
C TYR A 234 5.40 -15.55 27.24
N PHE A 235 4.49 -14.93 28.00
CA PHE A 235 4.45 -15.05 29.46
C PHE A 235 3.90 -16.41 29.95
N SER A 236 3.11 -17.13 29.15
CA SER A 236 2.63 -18.50 29.46
C SER A 236 3.66 -19.60 29.13
N LYS A 237 4.74 -19.27 28.42
CA LYS A 237 5.84 -20.20 28.08
C LYS A 237 7.06 -20.08 29.01
N LYS A 238 6.98 -19.22 30.02
CA LYS A 238 7.98 -19.05 31.09
C LYS A 238 7.40 -19.60 32.38
#